data_AF-A0A921KR55-F1
#
_entry.id   AF-A0A921KR55-F1
#
_cell.length_a   1.000
_cell.length_b   1.000
_cell.length_c   1.000
_cell.angle_alpha   90.00
_cell.angle_beta   90.00
_cell.angle_gamma   90.00
#
_symmetry.space_group_name_H-M   'P 1'
#
loop_
_entity.id
_entity.type
_entity.pdbx_description
1 polymer ?
#
loop_
_entity_poly.entity_id
_entity_poly.type
_entity_poly.pdbx_seq_one_letter_code
_entity_poly.pdbx_strand_id
1 'polypeptide(L)'
;SEDRGVKDLRKHVAWYFKGYPVGGDMRRRLATMESLADLDEKLSELDLDAPYPGADVEGPRGRTGHPRNATVPAGWMDTRELSDEHRARLHEAELDISGG
;
A
#
# COMPACT_ATOMS: atom_id res chain seq x y z
N SER A 1 -13.97 -11.83 7.23
CA SER A 1 -15.08 -11.26 8.02
C SER A 1 -14.73 -9.82 8.37
N GLU A 2 -15.74 -8.99 8.64
CA GLU A 2 -15.56 -7.59 9.01
C GLU A 2 -14.63 -7.41 10.22
N ASP A 3 -14.88 -8.14 11.32
CA ASP A 3 -14.06 -8.09 12.54
C ASP A 3 -12.56 -8.28 12.27
N ARG A 4 -12.20 -9.22 11.40
CA ARG A 4 -10.80 -9.44 11.01
C ARG A 4 -10.25 -8.27 10.19
N GLY A 5 -11.03 -7.78 9.23
CA GLY A 5 -10.65 -6.63 8.40
C GLY A 5 -10.42 -5.36 9.23
N VAL A 6 -11.31 -5.07 10.17
CA VAL A 6 -11.19 -3.93 11.09
C VAL A 6 -9.92 -4.06 11.94
N LYS A 7 -9.67 -5.22 12.54
CA LYS A 7 -8.46 -5.48 13.34
C LYS A 7 -7.18 -5.31 12.52
N ASP A 8 -7.17 -5.75 11.27
CA ASP A 8 -6.01 -5.58 10.39
C ASP A 8 -5.84 -4.11 9.99
N LEU A 9 -6.92 -3.39 9.69
CA LEU A 9 -6.86 -1.97 9.34
C LEU A 9 -6.33 -1.09 10.48
N ARG A 10 -6.64 -1.40 11.75
CA ARG A 10 -6.12 -0.67 12.95
C ARG A 10 -4.59 -0.58 12.96
N LYS A 11 -3.90 -1.57 12.38
CA LYS A 11 -2.42 -1.62 12.31
C LYS A 11 -1.85 -0.55 11.38
N HIS A 12 -2.62 -0.07 10.42
CA HIS A 12 -2.14 0.75 9.31
C HIS A 12 -2.77 2.15 9.27
N VAL A 13 -3.97 2.34 9.80
CA VAL A 13 -4.76 3.57 9.61
C VAL A 13 -4.03 4.85 10.03
N ALA A 14 -3.29 4.83 11.14
CA ALA A 14 -2.52 5.98 11.59
C ALA A 14 -1.38 6.37 10.62
N TRP A 15 -0.83 5.39 9.88
CA TRP A 15 0.22 5.63 8.89
C TRP A 15 -0.33 6.28 7.62
N TYR A 16 -1.54 5.92 7.18
CA TYR A 16 -2.18 6.53 6.00
C TYR A 16 -2.38 8.03 6.16
N PHE A 17 -2.73 8.48 7.37
CA PHE A 17 -2.94 9.91 7.65
C PHE A 17 -1.68 10.64 8.14
N LYS A 18 -0.50 10.01 8.09
CA LYS A 18 0.76 10.68 8.45
C LYS A 18 1.06 11.79 7.44
N GLY A 19 1.16 13.03 7.93
CA GLY A 19 1.39 14.23 7.13
C GLY A 19 0.10 14.90 6.63
N TYR A 20 -1.06 14.26 6.80
CA TYR A 20 -2.36 14.87 6.50
C TYR A 20 -2.89 15.70 7.69
N PRO A 21 -3.67 16.77 7.44
CA PRO A 21 -4.19 17.67 8.48
C PRO A 21 -5.36 17.05 9.28
N VAL A 22 -5.28 15.75 9.60
CA VAL A 22 -6.31 14.99 10.32
C VAL A 22 -6.22 15.17 11.84
N GLY A 23 -5.07 15.62 12.35
CA GLY A 23 -4.84 15.79 13.78
C GLY A 23 -4.54 14.48 14.52
N GLY A 24 -3.87 14.59 15.67
CA GLY A 24 -3.45 13.42 16.45
C GLY A 24 -4.58 12.67 17.13
N ASP A 25 -5.64 13.38 17.52
CA ASP A 25 -6.80 12.79 18.20
C ASP A 25 -7.62 11.89 17.27
N MET A 26 -8.01 12.40 16.10
CA MET A 26 -8.73 11.63 15.10
C MET A 26 -7.94 10.39 14.65
N ARG A 27 -6.62 10.51 14.44
CA ARG A 27 -5.77 9.34 14.14
C ARG A 27 -5.82 8.28 15.25
N ARG A 28 -5.90 8.69 16.52
CA ARG A 28 -6.02 7.77 17.66
C ARG A 28 -7.38 7.08 17.67
N ARG A 29 -8.46 7.84 17.44
CA ARG A 29 -9.83 7.32 17.35
C ARG A 29 -9.98 6.31 16.21
N LEU A 30 -9.40 6.59 15.04
CA LEU A 30 -9.36 5.66 13.90
C LEU A 30 -8.56 4.40 14.23
N ALA A 31 -7.44 4.51 14.96
CA ALA A 31 -6.66 3.34 15.36
C ALA A 31 -7.40 2.38 16.32
N THR A 32 -8.51 2.81 16.91
CA THR A 32 -9.35 2.03 17.82
C THR A 32 -10.75 1.75 17.27
N MET A 33 -10.99 1.91 15.97
CA MET A 33 -12.33 1.72 15.36
C MET A 33 -12.88 0.30 15.54
N GLU A 34 -14.18 0.15 15.79
CA GLU A 34 -14.79 -1.13 16.20
C GLU A 34 -15.51 -1.89 15.08
N SER A 35 -15.97 -1.18 14.05
CA SER A 35 -16.71 -1.72 12.89
C SER A 35 -16.47 -0.86 11.64
N LEU A 36 -17.01 -1.26 10.50
CA LEU A 36 -17.03 -0.41 9.30
C LEU A 36 -17.94 0.82 9.47
N ALA A 37 -19.08 0.66 10.14
CA ALA A 37 -19.95 1.79 10.45
C ALA A 37 -19.27 2.82 11.36
N ASP A 38 -18.50 2.34 12.34
CA ASP A 38 -17.73 3.19 13.25
C ASP A 38 -16.54 3.89 12.55
N LEU A 39 -15.98 3.26 11.50
CA LEU A 39 -15.02 3.89 10.61
C LEU A 39 -15.68 4.99 9.79
N ASP A 40 -16.83 4.71 9.14
CA ASP A 40 -17.56 5.69 8.33
C ASP A 40 -17.96 6.92 9.14
N GLU A 41 -18.46 6.73 10.36
CA GLU A 41 -18.80 7.84 11.28
C GLU A 41 -17.58 8.73 11.54
N LYS A 42 -16.43 8.14 11.90
CA LYS A 42 -15.19 8.90 12.15
C LYS A 42 -14.67 9.60 10.90
N LEU A 43 -14.76 8.96 9.73
CA LEU A 43 -14.33 9.56 8.47
C LEU A 43 -15.24 10.73 8.06
N SER A 44 -16.52 10.69 8.40
CA SER A 44 -17.48 11.77 8.10
C SER A 44 -17.18 13.07 8.86
N GLU A 45 -16.43 13.00 9.96
CA GLU A 45 -15.99 14.17 10.74
C GLU A 45 -14.78 14.89 10.13
N LEU A 46 -14.14 14.29 9.12
CA LEU A 46 -12.97 14.89 8.47
C LEU A 46 -13.38 16.07 7.58
N ASP A 47 -12.52 17.09 7.55
CA ASP A 47 -12.61 18.14 6.54
C ASP A 47 -12.22 17.56 5.16
N LEU A 48 -13.23 17.32 4.32
CA LEU A 48 -13.06 16.78 2.98
C LEU A 48 -12.61 17.83 1.95
N ASP A 49 -12.67 19.12 2.31
CA ASP A 49 -12.22 20.24 1.48
C ASP A 49 -10.75 20.61 1.79
N ALA A 50 -10.13 19.93 2.75
CA ALA A 50 -8.74 20.16 3.12
C ALA A 50 -7.82 19.99 1.90
N PRO A 51 -6.95 20.98 1.61
CA PRO A 51 -6.05 20.91 0.47
C PRO A 51 -5.01 19.80 0.67
N TYR A 52 -4.47 19.29 -0.44
CA TYR A 52 -3.37 18.35 -0.39
C TYR A 52 -2.17 18.96 0.36
N PRO A 53 -1.62 18.29 1.39
CA PRO A 53 -0.60 18.86 2.28
C PRO A 53 0.80 18.99 1.63
N GLY A 54 0.98 18.53 0.39
CA GLY A 54 2.19 18.78 -0.38
C GLY A 54 3.43 18.02 0.13
N ALA A 55 4.55 18.71 0.26
CA ALA A 55 5.86 18.08 0.49
C ALA A 55 5.92 17.17 1.75
N ASP A 56 5.14 17.48 2.79
CA ASP A 56 5.10 16.72 4.05
C ASP A 56 4.61 15.28 3.86
N VAL A 57 3.81 15.03 2.83
CA VAL A 57 3.33 13.71 2.44
C VAL A 57 4.06 13.13 1.24
N GLU A 58 4.90 13.89 0.54
CA GLU A 58 5.72 13.37 -0.58
C GLU A 58 7.07 12.83 -0.11
N GLY A 59 7.42 13.04 1.16
CA GLY A 59 8.65 12.53 1.74
C GLY A 59 8.79 11.01 1.60
N PRO A 60 10.02 10.47 1.52
CA PRO A 60 10.27 9.05 1.41
C PRO A 60 9.55 8.25 2.51
N ARG A 61 8.57 7.42 2.12
CA ARG A 61 7.85 6.52 3.04
C ARG A 61 8.51 5.15 3.20
N GLY A 62 9.66 4.95 2.56
CA GLY A 62 10.42 3.71 2.55
C GLY A 62 11.59 3.71 3.53
N ARG A 63 12.47 2.72 3.38
CA ARG A 63 13.65 2.57 4.22
C ARG A 63 14.57 3.78 4.07
N THR A 64 14.91 4.42 5.18
CA THR A 64 15.95 5.46 5.23
C THR A 64 17.30 4.80 4.91
N GLY A 65 17.92 5.20 3.79
CA GLY A 65 19.21 4.69 3.34
C GLY A 65 19.37 4.69 1.82
N HIS A 66 20.54 4.31 1.34
CA HIS A 66 20.83 4.23 -0.09
C HIS A 66 19.94 3.18 -0.78
N PRO A 67 19.47 3.44 -2.02
CA PRO A 67 18.77 2.45 -2.83
C PRO A 67 19.60 1.16 -2.89
N ARG A 68 18.96 0.01 -2.64
CA ARG A 68 19.58 -1.27 -2.95
C ARG A 68 19.33 -1.58 -4.43
N ASN A 69 20.37 -2.02 -5.12
CA ASN A 69 20.18 -2.59 -6.46
C ASN A 69 19.34 -3.85 -6.30
N ALA A 70 18.18 -3.88 -6.97
CA ALA A 70 17.36 -5.08 -7.02
C ALA A 70 18.11 -6.14 -7.84
N THR A 71 18.29 -7.32 -7.28
CA THR A 71 18.73 -8.47 -8.08
C THR A 71 17.55 -8.93 -8.90
N VAL A 72 17.69 -8.85 -10.21
CA VAL A 72 16.68 -9.28 -11.18
C VAL A 72 17.28 -10.34 -12.09
N PRO A 73 16.45 -11.20 -12.72
CA PRO A 73 16.94 -12.13 -13.73
C PRO A 73 17.68 -11.42 -14.86
N ALA A 74 18.59 -12.13 -15.52
CA ALA A 74 19.28 -11.61 -16.70
C ALA A 74 18.25 -11.18 -17.77
N GLY A 75 18.46 -9.99 -18.35
CA GLY A 75 17.57 -9.42 -19.38
C GLY A 75 16.31 -8.71 -18.85
N TRP A 76 16.02 -8.77 -17.54
CA TRP A 76 14.78 -8.22 -16.97
C TRP A 76 14.62 -6.70 -17.16
N MET A 77 15.72 -5.94 -17.10
CA MET A 77 15.68 -4.46 -17.20
C MET A 77 15.86 -3.97 -18.63
N ASP A 78 16.07 -4.87 -19.60
CA ASP A 78 16.42 -4.50 -20.97
C ASP A 78 15.19 -4.07 -21.78
N THR A 79 14.01 -4.58 -21.42
CA THR A 79 12.74 -4.26 -22.08
C THR A 79 11.57 -4.35 -21.12
N ARG A 80 10.53 -3.54 -21.37
CA ARG A 80 9.23 -3.63 -20.67
C ARG A 80 8.23 -4.51 -21.41
N GLU A 81 8.63 -5.06 -22.55
CA GLU A 81 7.79 -5.87 -23.42
C GLU A 81 8.23 -7.33 -23.38
N LEU A 82 7.26 -8.23 -23.48
CA LEU A 82 7.52 -9.66 -23.64
C LEU A 82 7.74 -9.94 -25.14
N SER A 83 8.90 -10.51 -25.48
CA SER A 83 9.08 -11.11 -26.79
C SER A 83 8.15 -12.32 -26.93
N ASP A 84 7.85 -12.72 -28.17
CA ASP A 84 7.04 -13.92 -28.43
C ASP A 84 7.67 -15.18 -27.82
N GLU A 85 9.00 -15.25 -27.80
CA GLU A 85 9.75 -16.32 -27.13
C GLU A 85 9.57 -16.30 -25.61
N HIS A 86 9.67 -15.14 -24.97
CA HIS A 86 9.42 -15.01 -23.53
C HIS A 86 7.98 -15.38 -23.17
N ARG A 87 7.02 -14.97 -24.00
CA ARG A 87 5.61 -15.33 -23.81
C ARG A 87 5.39 -16.84 -23.91
N ALA A 88 6.00 -17.50 -24.89
CA ALA A 88 5.91 -18.95 -25.05
C ALA A 88 6.50 -19.69 -23.85
N ARG A 89 7.67 -19.27 -23.34
CA ARG A 89 8.30 -19.86 -22.13
C ARG A 89 7.46 -19.67 -20.87
N LEU A 90 6.85 -18.49 -20.68
CA LEU A 90 5.92 -18.27 -19.55
C LEU A 90 4.70 -19.20 -19.64
N HIS A 91 4.13 -19.34 -20.83
CA HIS A 91 2.99 -20.25 -21.05
C HIS A 91 3.37 -21.73 -20.80
N GLU A 92 4.57 -22.16 -21.17
CA GLU A 92 5.09 -23.49 -20.83
C GLU A 92 5.28 -23.67 -19.33
N ALA A 93 5.82 -22.66 -18.64
CA ALA A 93 6.00 -22.68 -17.19
C ALA A 93 4.68 -22.63 -16.40
N GLU A 94 3.60 -22.08 -16.97
CA GLU A 94 2.25 -22.14 -16.39
C GLU A 94 1.62 -23.54 -16.48
N LEU A 95 2.06 -24.36 -17.45
CA LEU A 95 1.59 -25.74 -17.62
C LEU A 95 2.34 -26.71 -16.70
N ASP A 96 3.63 -26.46 -16.44
CA ASP A 96 4.42 -27.22 -15.47
C ASP A 96 4.31 -26.59 -14.07
N ILE A 97 3.30 -27.02 -13.31
CA ILE A 97 3.24 -26.78 -11.86
C ILE A 97 4.36 -27.57 -11.17
N SER A 98 5.61 -27.10 -11.25
CA SER A 98 6.66 -27.52 -10.34
C SER A 98 6.54 -26.70 -9.06
N GLY A 99 5.77 -27.23 -8.12
CA GLY A 99 5.69 -26.73 -6.75
C GLY A 99 7.08 -26.65 -6.11
N GLY A 100 7.30 -25.54 -5.42
CA GLY A 100 8.31 -25.32 -4.39
C GLY A 100 7.70 -24.44 -3.31
#